data_AF-A0A258HH09-F1
#
_entry.id   AF-A0A258HH09-F1
#
_cell.length_a   1.000
_cell.length_b   1.000
_cell.length_c   1.000
_cell.angle_alpha   90.00
_cell.angle_beta   90.00
_cell.angle_gamma   90.00
#
_symmetry.space_group_name_H-M   'P 1'
#
loop_
_entity.id
_entity.type
_entity.pdbx_description
1 polymer ?
#
loop_
_entity_poly.entity_id
_entity_poly.type
_entity_poly.pdbx_seq_one_letter_code
_entity_poly.pdbx_strand_id
1 'polypeptide(L)' 'MAERAEQQYPMVFESLEARMAWERERLAEGEADIAAGRVLEGEAALDWLDRWAAGEELEEPDLG' A
#
# COMPACT_ATOMS: atom_id res chain seq x y z
N MET A 1 6.53 23.22 9.62
CA MET A 1 5.65 22.12 10.05
C MET A 1 6.11 20.84 9.36
N ALA A 2 7.31 20.33 9.69
CA ALA A 2 7.95 19.21 8.99
C ALA A 2 8.46 18.14 9.98
N GLU A 3 7.74 17.96 11.10
CA GLU A 3 8.15 17.06 12.18
C GLU A 3 7.23 15.83 12.30
N ARG A 4 6.22 15.71 11.42
CA ARG A 4 5.21 14.66 11.50
C ARG A 4 5.48 13.43 10.63
N ALA A 5 6.39 13.52 9.66
CA ALA A 5 6.62 12.44 8.69
C ALA A 5 7.59 11.35 9.19
N GLU A 6 8.42 11.62 10.21
CA GLU A 6 9.42 10.66 10.69
C GLU A 6 8.87 9.64 11.71
N GLN A 7 7.62 9.79 12.17
CA GLN A 7 6.98 8.85 13.12
C GLN A 7 6.13 7.76 12.46
N GLN A 8 6.05 7.69 11.13
CA GLN A 8 5.10 6.81 10.47
C GLN A 8 5.76 5.49 10.04
N TYR A 9 5.75 4.53 10.98
CA TYR A 9 6.00 3.09 10.84
C TYR A 9 7.45 2.60 10.79
N PRO A 10 8.10 2.38 11.94
CA PRO A 10 9.09 1.32 12.00
C PRO A 10 8.32 -0.01 11.98
N MET A 11 8.20 -0.67 10.82
CA MET A 11 7.95 -2.11 10.84
C MET A 11 9.15 -2.78 11.50
N VAL A 12 9.07 -2.96 12.82
CA VAL A 12 10.10 -3.63 13.60
C VAL A 12 9.78 -5.11 13.58
N PHE A 13 10.65 -5.90 12.94
CA PHE A 13 10.58 -7.34 12.97
C PHE A 13 11.52 -7.88 14.04
N GLU A 14 11.05 -8.82 14.85
CA GLU A 14 11.83 -9.45 15.92
C GLU A 14 12.95 -10.34 15.37
N SER A 15 12.84 -10.78 14.11
CA SER A 15 13.85 -11.57 13.41
C SER A 15 13.72 -11.45 11.89
N LEU A 16 14.77 -11.89 11.16
CA LEU A 16 14.72 -12.01 9.71
C LEU A 16 13.63 -13.02 9.26
N GLU A 17 13.44 -14.10 10.01
CA GLU A 17 12.41 -15.09 9.72
C GLU A 17 10.99 -14.49 9.82
N ALA A 18 10.74 -13.67 10.85
CA ALA A 18 9.48 -12.95 11.00
C ALA A 18 9.24 -11.98 9.83
N ARG A 19 10.28 -11.28 9.37
CA ARG A 19 10.19 -10.44 8.16
C ARG A 19 9.85 -11.25 6.92
N MET A 20 10.55 -12.37 6.69
CA MET A 20 10.31 -13.22 5.52
C MET A 20 8.91 -13.83 5.51
N ALA A 21 8.38 -14.22 6.68
CA ALA A 21 7.01 -14.72 6.80
C ALA A 21 5.99 -13.64 6.42
N TRP A 22 6.14 -12.43 6.97
CA TRP A 22 5.30 -11.29 6.61
C TRP A 22 5.40 -10.93 5.11
N GLU A 23 6.60 -10.91 4.54
CA GLU A 23 6.82 -10.63 3.11
C GLU A 23 6.08 -11.64 2.23
N ARG A 24 6.15 -12.95 2.57
CA ARG A 24 5.43 -14.00 1.84
C ARG A 24 3.92 -13.83 1.92
N GLU A 25 3.39 -13.48 3.09
CA GLU A 25 1.95 -13.23 3.26
C GLU A 25 1.48 -12.03 2.43
N ARG A 26 2.24 -10.93 2.42
CA ARG A 26 1.90 -9.74 1.61
C ARG A 26 1.97 -10.00 0.12
N LEU A 27 2.95 -10.79 -0.33
CA LEU A 27 3.04 -11.21 -1.73
C LEU A 27 1.86 -12.09 -2.13
N ALA A 28 1.50 -13.08 -1.29
CA ALA A 28 0.36 -13.95 -1.56
C ALA A 28 -0.97 -13.18 -1.62
N GLU A 29 -1.14 -12.18 -0.75
CA GLU A 29 -2.28 -11.25 -0.79
C GLU A 29 -2.31 -10.46 -2.11
N GLY A 30 -1.20 -9.84 -2.50
CA GLY A 30 -1.12 -9.11 -3.77
C GLY A 30 -1.32 -9.99 -5.01
N GLU A 31 -0.80 -11.21 -5.01
CA GLU A 31 -1.05 -12.19 -6.09
C GLU A 31 -2.54 -12.56 -6.18
N ALA A 32 -3.23 -12.70 -5.04
CA ALA A 32 -4.66 -12.97 -5.01
C ALA A 32 -5.49 -11.78 -5.50
N ASP A 33 -5.09 -10.55 -5.20
CA ASP A 33 -5.71 -9.32 -5.72
C ASP A 33 -5.55 -9.23 -7.24
N ILE A 34 -4.33 -9.46 -7.75
CA ILE A 34 -4.05 -9.48 -9.18
C ILE A 34 -4.90 -10.56 -9.88
N ALA A 35 -4.96 -11.76 -9.33
CA ALA A 35 -5.76 -12.86 -9.89
C ALA A 35 -7.27 -12.55 -9.89
N ALA A 36 -7.74 -11.74 -8.94
CA ALA A 36 -9.12 -11.30 -8.84
C ALA A 36 -9.42 -10.03 -9.66
N GLY A 37 -8.44 -9.49 -10.40
CA GLY A 37 -8.59 -8.25 -11.17
C GLY A 37 -8.62 -6.98 -10.33
N ARG A 38 -8.28 -7.04 -9.04
CA ARG A 38 -8.20 -5.88 -8.15
C ARG A 38 -6.90 -5.12 -8.37
N VAL A 39 -6.76 -4.48 -9.54
CA VAL A 39 -5.53 -3.79 -9.95
C VAL A 39 -5.88 -2.40 -10.47
N LEU A 40 -5.07 -1.41 -10.08
CA LEU A 40 -5.10 -0.07 -10.66
C LEU A 40 -4.06 0.04 -11.77
N GLU A 41 -4.48 0.61 -12.90
CA GLU A 41 -3.58 1.03 -13.97
C GLU A 41 -2.65 2.16 -13.50
N GLY A 42 -1.46 2.25 -14.10
CA GLY A 42 -0.39 3.12 -13.60
C GLY A 42 -0.79 4.60 -13.47
N GLU A 43 -1.54 5.15 -14.43
CA GLU A 43 -2.00 6.54 -14.37
C GLU A 43 -3.07 6.75 -13.28
N ALA A 44 -4.04 5.85 -13.19
CA ALA A 44 -5.08 5.88 -12.15
C ALA A 44 -4.49 5.76 -10.74
N ALA A 45 -3.42 4.95 -10.57
CA ALA A 45 -2.71 4.84 -9.32
C ALA A 45 -2.00 6.15 -8.93
N LEU A 46 -1.40 6.85 -9.89
CA LEU A 46 -0.75 8.15 -9.65
C LEU A 46 -1.79 9.23 -9.29
N ASP A 47 -2.89 9.31 -10.02
CA ASP A 47 -3.96 10.27 -9.73
C ASP A 47 -4.56 10.04 -8.34
N TRP A 48 -4.76 8.78 -7.96
CA TRP A 48 -5.22 8.42 -6.62
C TRP A 48 -4.23 8.86 -5.53
N LEU A 49 -2.92 8.64 -5.76
CA LEU A 49 -1.85 9.07 -4.84
C LEU A 49 -1.76 10.60 -4.71
N ASP A 50 -1.96 11.33 -5.81
CA ASP A 50 -1.93 12.80 -5.78
C ASP A 50 -3.10 13.37 -4.97
N ARG A 51 -4.30 12.81 -5.13
CA ARG A 51 -5.48 13.17 -4.32
C ARG A 51 -5.29 12.83 -2.84
N TRP A 52 -4.68 11.67 -2.56
CA TRP A 52 -4.31 11.29 -1.20
C TRP A 52 -3.36 12.30 -0.58
N ALA A 53 -2.31 12.68 -1.31
CA ALA A 53 -1.31 13.65 -0.86
C ALA A 53 -1.90 15.06 -0.67
N ALA A 54 -2.92 15.41 -1.45
CA ALA A 54 -3.69 16.66 -1.29
C ALA A 54 -4.61 16.66 -0.05
N GLY A 55 -4.77 15.53 0.63
CA GLY A 55 -5.61 15.39 1.82
C GLY A 55 -7.10 15.29 1.50
N GLU A 56 -7.45 14.89 0.28
CA GLU A 56 -8.84 14.61 -0.09
C GLU A 56 -9.37 13.36 0.62
N GLU A 57 -10.68 13.32 0.91
CA GLU A 57 -11.33 12.06 1.25
C GLU A 57 -11.37 11.18 -0.01
N LEU A 58 -10.71 10.02 0.06
CA LEU A 58 -10.64 9.09 -1.05
C LEU A 58 -11.72 8.04 -0.93
N GLU A 59 -12.47 7.89 -2.01
CA GLU A 59 -13.31 6.72 -2.22
C GLU A 59 -12.44 5.51 -2.57
N GLU A 60 -13.00 4.32 -2.41
CA GLU A 60 -12.37 3.11 -2.94
C GLU A 60 -12.16 3.28 -4.46
N PRO A 61 -10.96 2.98 -4.97
CA PRO A 61 -10.71 3.06 -6.41
C PRO A 61 -11.65 2.09 -7.15
N ASP A 62 -12.21 2.54 -8.28
CA ASP A 62 -12.94 1.67 -9.18
C ASP A 62 -11.94 0.76 -9.90
N LEU A 63 -12.03 -0.55 -9.66
CA LEU A 63 -11.07 -1.54 -10.16
C LEU A 63 -11.50 -2.20 -11.47
N GLY A 64 -12.61 -1.74 -12.07
CA GLY A 64 -13.11 -2.21 -13.38
C GLY A 64 -14.03 -3.43 -13.32
#